data_AF-A0A942KJM0-F1
#
_entry.id   AF-A0A942KJM0-F1
#
_cell.length_a   1.000
_cell.length_b   1.000
_cell.length_c   1.000
_cell.angle_alpha   90.00
_cell.angle_beta   90.00
_cell.angle_gamma   90.00
#
_symmetry.space_group_name_H-M   'P 1'
#
loop_
_entity.id
_entity.type
_entity.pdbx_description
1 polymer ?
#
loop_
_entity_poly.entity_id
_entity_poly.type
_entity_poly.pdbx_seq_one_letter_code
_entity_poly.pdbx_strand_id
1 'polypeptide(L)'
;MSAYVRNMVASDVDDVLAIEERSFAHPWSRGIFRSELCLDDRVWLVAVCSGRVSGYIGACFAEYESHILNLAVAHDWRRRGLAKALLAALYSVMSQRGVNRMTLEVREGNAGAIALCESAGFIVAGLRPQYYSESGEDALTMSSGELDSSQEATRFKALAREAESTLSMLGAFPDILGPIVLAIETSCDETAAAVLSSGSTVLSSVVASQTEFHSRFGGVVPEIASRKHTEAIVSTVDEAMKLASERIGVQLAYKDLDAIAVTQGPGLVGALVVGLAYAKGLSLASGVPMVGVNHLEGHIFAARMADSEIEPPFIALVLSGGHTFLAYVPKWGTYKILGETLDDAVGEAFDKVAKLLGLGYPGGPILSALAEEGDRDAIDFPRAMMHSKNYSFSLSGLKTAVVNYVRHEREAGRQLNLPDLAASFQAAVNDVQVAKTLRAVKKYDVKRFVLGGGVAANRELRHALSEELGRAGVSVSVPPLALCTDNAVMIGVAGTFRFLRGERLLLSADVMPDMRLG
;
A
#
# COMPACT_ATOMS: atom_id res chain seq x y z
N MET A 1 23.17 15.83 -1.42
CA MET A 1 22.42 16.91 -2.09
C MET A 1 21.12 16.26 -2.53
N SER A 2 19.94 16.63 -2.03
CA SER A 2 18.69 15.95 -2.43
C SER A 2 18.14 16.58 -3.72
N ALA A 3 17.82 15.79 -4.75
CA ALA A 3 16.96 16.22 -5.86
C ALA A 3 15.65 15.41 -5.89
N TYR A 4 14.54 15.93 -6.40
CA TYR A 4 13.23 15.24 -6.46
C TYR A 4 12.28 16.03 -7.41
N VAL A 5 11.29 15.41 -8.07
CA VAL A 5 10.20 16.00 -8.92
C VAL A 5 8.73 15.91 -8.39
N ARG A 6 8.19 16.92 -7.70
CA ARG A 6 6.86 16.83 -7.05
C ARG A 6 5.83 17.72 -7.73
N ASN A 7 4.56 17.60 -7.31
CA ASN A 7 3.54 18.59 -7.65
C ASN A 7 4.00 20.00 -7.26
N MET A 8 3.78 20.94 -8.16
CA MET A 8 3.98 22.36 -7.91
C MET A 8 2.92 22.85 -6.92
N VAL A 9 3.35 23.57 -5.90
CA VAL A 9 2.47 24.24 -4.93
C VAL A 9 2.59 25.75 -5.03
N ALA A 10 1.64 26.48 -4.45
CA ALA A 10 1.59 27.94 -4.53
C ALA A 10 2.86 28.64 -4.01
N SER A 11 3.59 28.04 -3.06
CA SER A 11 4.85 28.58 -2.55
C SER A 11 6.03 28.47 -3.51
N ASP A 12 5.94 27.60 -4.53
CA ASP A 12 7.01 27.41 -5.52
C ASP A 12 7.00 28.47 -6.63
N VAL A 13 5.89 29.22 -6.76
CA VAL A 13 5.68 30.17 -7.86
C VAL A 13 6.80 31.20 -7.94
N ASP A 14 7.39 31.62 -6.82
CA ASP A 14 8.48 32.58 -6.80
C ASP A 14 9.76 32.03 -7.45
N ASP A 15 10.13 30.80 -7.11
CA ASP A 15 11.30 30.14 -7.68
C ASP A 15 11.06 29.78 -9.16
N VAL A 16 9.84 29.36 -9.51
CA VAL A 16 9.44 29.08 -10.90
C VAL A 16 9.52 30.34 -11.76
N LEU A 17 9.03 31.48 -11.27
CA LEU A 17 9.14 32.77 -11.96
C LEU A 17 10.60 33.15 -12.21
N ALA A 18 11.49 32.92 -11.23
CA ALA A 18 12.91 33.20 -11.40
C ALA A 18 13.58 32.33 -12.49
N ILE A 19 13.10 31.10 -12.69
CA ILE A 19 13.55 30.23 -13.79
C ILE A 19 12.94 30.68 -15.12
N GLU A 20 11.63 30.99 -15.14
CA GLU A 20 10.86 31.43 -16.30
C GLU A 20 11.47 32.71 -16.90
N GLU A 21 11.71 33.74 -16.09
CA GLU A 21 12.30 35.03 -16.50
C GLU A 21 13.68 34.90 -17.14
N ARG A 22 14.44 33.88 -16.73
CA ARG A 22 15.79 33.60 -17.28
C ARG A 22 15.77 32.64 -18.46
N SER A 23 14.67 31.93 -18.67
CA SER A 23 14.56 30.87 -19.68
C SER A 23 13.84 31.33 -20.94
N PHE A 24 12.94 32.30 -20.82
CA PHE A 24 12.10 32.77 -21.93
C PHE A 24 12.20 34.28 -22.12
N ALA A 25 12.19 34.70 -23.38
CA ALA A 25 12.16 36.13 -23.74
C ALA A 25 10.84 36.81 -23.32
N HIS A 26 9.75 36.04 -23.26
CA HIS A 26 8.41 36.50 -22.87
C HIS A 26 7.89 35.60 -21.75
N PRO A 27 8.35 35.81 -20.51
CA PRO A 27 8.01 34.95 -19.38
C PRO A 27 6.54 35.07 -19.00
N TRP A 28 5.94 33.96 -18.59
CA TRP A 28 4.63 33.95 -17.97
C TRP A 28 4.62 34.75 -16.67
N SER A 29 3.55 35.54 -16.47
CA SER A 29 3.40 36.32 -15.25
C SER A 29 2.97 35.44 -14.06
N ARG A 30 3.20 35.94 -12.84
CA ARG A 30 2.67 35.34 -11.60
C ARG A 30 1.17 35.06 -11.67
N GLY A 31 0.40 35.96 -12.30
CA GLY A 31 -1.04 35.82 -12.45
C GLY A 31 -1.42 34.58 -13.24
N ILE A 32 -0.67 34.27 -14.30
CA ILE A 32 -0.89 33.10 -15.16
C ILE A 32 -0.60 31.81 -14.39
N PHE A 33 0.55 31.71 -13.71
CA PHE A 33 0.84 30.52 -12.91
C PHE A 33 -0.20 30.29 -11.80
N ARG A 34 -0.65 31.36 -11.15
CA ARG A 34 -1.71 31.24 -10.13
C ARG A 34 -3.05 30.78 -10.71
N SER A 35 -3.45 31.27 -11.88
CA SER A 35 -4.69 30.81 -12.52
C SER A 35 -4.57 29.35 -12.94
N GLU A 36 -3.42 28.96 -13.48
CA GLU A 36 -3.18 27.60 -13.99
C GLU A 36 -3.16 26.56 -12.86
N LEU A 37 -2.64 26.89 -11.68
CA LEU A 37 -2.68 26.00 -10.50
C LEU A 37 -4.09 25.80 -9.93
N CYS A 38 -5.06 26.63 -10.29
CA CYS A 38 -6.44 26.53 -9.80
C CYS A 38 -7.37 25.73 -10.74
N LEU A 39 -6.88 25.27 -11.88
CA LEU A 39 -7.68 24.56 -12.88
C LEU A 39 -7.54 23.04 -12.73
N ASP A 40 -8.67 22.33 -12.72
CA ASP A 40 -8.72 20.88 -12.49
C ASP A 40 -8.12 20.06 -13.66
N ASP A 41 -8.11 20.64 -14.86
CA ASP A 41 -7.58 20.09 -16.10
C ASP A 41 -6.11 20.48 -16.34
N ARG A 42 -5.37 20.79 -15.26
CA ARG A 42 -3.95 21.12 -15.28
C ARG A 42 -3.13 20.18 -14.41
N VAL A 43 -1.87 19.99 -14.82
CA VAL A 43 -0.83 19.32 -14.03
C VAL A 43 0.43 20.16 -14.11
N TRP A 44 0.97 20.52 -12.94
CA TRP A 44 2.20 21.26 -12.80
C TRP A 44 3.13 20.54 -11.85
N LEU A 45 4.36 20.27 -12.30
CA LEU A 45 5.40 19.59 -11.52
C LEU A 45 6.65 20.48 -11.43
N VAL A 46 7.38 20.37 -10.33
CA VAL A 46 8.66 21.05 -10.09
C VAL A 46 9.75 20.04 -9.78
N ALA A 47 10.92 20.23 -10.38
CA ALA A 47 12.14 19.54 -9.97
C ALA A 47 12.83 20.39 -8.89
N VAL A 48 12.96 19.87 -7.68
CA VAL A 48 13.67 20.48 -6.57
C VAL A 48 15.07 19.88 -6.49
N CYS A 49 16.12 20.68 -6.34
CA CYS A 49 17.48 20.23 -6.12
C CYS A 49 18.14 21.06 -5.01
N SER A 50 18.74 20.38 -4.04
CA SER A 50 19.29 20.96 -2.81
C SER A 50 18.31 21.91 -2.11
N GLY A 51 17.03 21.52 -2.05
CA GLY A 51 15.95 22.28 -1.42
C GLY A 51 15.45 23.50 -2.19
N ARG A 52 15.84 23.68 -3.46
CA ARG A 52 15.37 24.79 -4.32
C ARG A 52 14.75 24.28 -5.61
N VAL A 53 13.67 24.91 -6.06
CA VAL A 53 13.12 24.60 -7.39
C VAL A 53 14.18 24.93 -8.45
N SER A 54 14.47 23.93 -9.27
CA SER A 54 15.53 23.89 -10.27
C SER A 54 15.01 23.56 -11.67
N GLY A 55 13.72 23.26 -11.80
CA GLY A 55 12.98 23.17 -13.06
C GLY A 55 11.50 22.94 -12.81
N TYR A 56 10.68 23.05 -13.86
CA TYR A 56 9.24 22.78 -13.80
C TYR A 56 8.71 22.37 -15.17
N ILE A 57 7.55 21.74 -15.16
CA ILE A 57 6.78 21.38 -16.35
C ILE A 57 5.29 21.57 -16.07
N GLY A 58 4.55 22.08 -17.04
CA GLY A 58 3.11 22.27 -16.98
C GLY A 58 2.42 21.72 -18.23
N ALA A 59 1.27 21.09 -18.03
CA ALA A 59 0.44 20.61 -19.11
C ALA A 59 -1.05 20.75 -18.79
N CYS A 60 -1.85 20.95 -19.83
CA CYS A 60 -3.29 20.71 -19.78
C CYS A 60 -3.63 19.33 -20.33
N PHE A 61 -4.81 18.84 -20.00
CA PHE A 61 -5.33 17.59 -20.55
C PHE A 61 -6.85 17.66 -20.69
N ALA A 62 -7.38 16.99 -21.71
CA ALA A 62 -8.80 16.86 -21.96
C ALA A 62 -9.08 15.47 -22.55
N GLU A 63 -9.97 14.72 -21.90
CA GLU A 63 -10.30 13.34 -22.25
C GLU A 63 -9.05 12.46 -22.40
N TYR A 64 -8.66 12.16 -23.65
CA TYR A 64 -7.56 11.28 -23.97
C TYR A 64 -6.28 12.02 -24.40
N GLU A 65 -6.31 13.35 -24.54
CA GLU A 65 -5.17 14.12 -25.02
C GLU A 65 -4.62 15.06 -23.96
N SER A 66 -3.29 15.26 -23.99
CA SER A 66 -2.61 16.25 -23.18
C SER A 66 -1.72 17.14 -24.05
N HIS A 67 -1.58 18.40 -23.64
CA HIS A 67 -0.73 19.37 -24.28
C HIS A 67 0.22 20.00 -23.26
N ILE A 68 1.52 19.87 -23.50
CA ILE A 68 2.57 20.48 -22.66
C ILE A 68 2.60 21.97 -22.97
N LEU A 69 2.31 22.77 -21.95
CA LEU A 69 2.20 24.22 -22.05
C LEU A 69 3.56 24.90 -21.84
N ASN A 70 4.35 24.40 -20.89
CA ASN A 70 5.60 25.04 -20.50
C ASN A 70 6.56 24.03 -19.86
N LEU A 71 7.86 24.19 -20.10
CA LEU A 71 8.94 23.37 -19.56
C LEU A 71 10.22 24.19 -19.49
N ALA A 72 10.79 24.35 -18.30
CA ALA A 72 12.11 24.95 -18.15
C ALA A 72 12.91 24.32 -17.02
N VAL A 73 14.24 24.43 -17.16
CA VAL A 73 15.22 24.03 -16.15
C VAL A 73 16.17 25.19 -15.92
N ALA A 74 16.43 25.50 -14.65
CA ALA A 74 17.36 26.52 -14.20
C ALA A 74 18.73 26.32 -14.87
N HIS A 75 19.35 27.41 -15.31
CA HIS A 75 20.56 27.39 -16.15
C HIS A 75 21.67 26.49 -15.57
N ASP A 76 21.93 26.60 -14.26
CA ASP A 76 22.99 25.87 -13.55
C ASP A 76 22.74 24.35 -13.43
N TRP A 77 21.50 23.93 -13.69
CA TRP A 77 21.02 22.55 -13.62
C TRP A 77 20.71 21.94 -14.98
N ARG A 78 20.86 22.69 -16.07
CA ARG A 78 20.69 22.17 -17.43
C ARG A 78 21.71 21.08 -17.73
N ARG A 79 21.36 20.19 -18.68
CA ARG A 79 22.19 19.05 -19.13
C ARG A 79 22.52 18.02 -18.03
N ARG A 80 21.83 18.07 -16.89
CA ARG A 80 21.90 17.07 -15.81
C ARG A 80 20.68 16.15 -15.78
N GLY A 81 19.98 16.00 -16.90
CA GLY A 81 18.81 15.13 -17.07
C GLY A 81 17.50 15.55 -16.37
N LEU A 82 17.45 16.69 -15.66
CA LEU A 82 16.21 17.14 -14.99
C LEU A 82 15.02 17.34 -15.92
N ALA A 83 15.23 17.82 -17.14
CA ALA A 83 14.14 18.00 -18.09
C ALA A 83 13.53 16.66 -18.53
N LYS A 84 14.36 15.62 -18.67
CA LYS A 84 13.89 14.24 -18.91
C LYS A 84 13.12 13.71 -17.70
N ALA A 85 13.60 13.98 -16.49
CA ALA A 85 12.92 13.57 -15.27
C ALA A 85 11.53 14.21 -15.13
N LEU A 86 11.41 15.51 -15.45
CA LEU A 86 10.14 16.22 -15.50
C LEU A 86 9.19 15.62 -16.55
N LEU A 87 9.68 15.32 -17.76
CA LEU A 87 8.88 14.66 -18.80
C LEU A 87 8.42 13.25 -18.39
N ALA A 88 9.30 12.45 -17.78
CA ALA A 88 8.96 11.11 -17.30
C ALA A 88 7.90 11.15 -16.19
N ALA A 89 8.03 12.09 -15.25
CA ALA A 89 7.05 12.30 -14.19
C ALA A 89 5.70 12.74 -14.76
N LEU A 90 5.70 13.68 -15.71
CA LEU A 90 4.48 14.13 -16.38
C LEU A 90 3.78 12.99 -17.12
N TYR A 91 4.54 12.17 -17.87
CA TYR A 91 4.00 10.98 -18.52
C TYR A 91 3.32 10.04 -17.53
N SER A 92 3.96 9.76 -16.39
CA SER A 92 3.40 8.88 -15.36
C SER A 92 2.05 9.39 -14.86
N VAL A 93 1.94 10.69 -14.60
CA VAL A 93 0.69 11.33 -14.18
C VAL A 93 -0.38 11.25 -15.28
N MET A 94 -0.01 11.52 -16.53
CA MET A 94 -0.96 11.51 -17.66
C MET A 94 -1.47 10.10 -17.98
N SER A 95 -0.59 9.10 -17.95
CA SER A 95 -0.95 7.70 -18.15
C SER A 95 -1.94 7.20 -17.09
N GLN A 96 -1.73 7.58 -15.82
CA GLN A 96 -2.67 7.26 -14.73
C GLN A 96 -4.05 7.92 -14.90
N ARG A 97 -4.11 9.06 -15.60
CA ARG A 97 -5.35 9.78 -15.92
C ARG A 97 -6.04 9.29 -17.20
N GLY A 98 -5.49 8.27 -17.87
CA GLY A 98 -6.09 7.70 -19.09
C GLY A 98 -5.80 8.49 -20.36
N VAL A 99 -4.83 9.42 -20.34
CA VAL A 99 -4.36 10.12 -21.53
C VAL A 99 -3.66 9.11 -22.46
N ASN A 100 -3.99 9.14 -23.74
CA ASN A 100 -3.43 8.30 -24.79
C ASN A 100 -2.36 9.00 -25.64
N ARG A 101 -2.26 10.33 -25.59
CA ARG A 101 -1.34 11.10 -26.43
C ARG A 101 -0.95 12.42 -25.79
N MET A 102 0.32 12.77 -25.89
CA MET A 102 0.86 14.07 -25.46
C MET A 102 1.35 14.85 -26.67
N THR A 103 1.08 16.15 -26.68
CA THR A 103 1.53 17.08 -27.72
C THR A 103 2.25 18.27 -27.12
N LEU A 104 3.04 18.96 -27.94
CA LEU A 104 3.72 20.20 -27.57
C LEU A 104 4.04 21.05 -28.81
N GLU A 105 4.31 22.32 -28.59
CA GLU A 105 4.95 23.19 -29.58
C GLU A 105 6.34 23.61 -29.12
N VAL A 106 7.29 23.60 -30.05
CA VAL A 106 8.67 24.04 -29.81
C VAL A 106 9.14 24.96 -30.93
N ARG A 107 9.87 26.03 -30.59
CA ARG A 107 10.54 26.91 -31.54
C ARG A 107 11.43 26.10 -32.48
N GLU A 108 11.32 26.34 -33.79
CA GLU A 108 12.12 25.66 -34.81
C GLU A 108 13.64 25.82 -34.55
N GLY A 109 14.07 26.99 -34.07
CA GLY A 109 15.48 27.25 -33.73
C GLY A 109 15.96 26.61 -32.42
N ASN A 110 15.08 26.02 -31.60
CA ASN A 110 15.46 25.47 -30.30
C ASN A 110 15.92 24.00 -30.37
N ALA A 111 17.10 23.80 -30.99
CA ALA A 111 17.70 22.47 -31.18
C ALA A 111 17.84 21.66 -29.87
N GLY A 112 18.06 22.33 -28.74
CA GLY A 112 18.17 21.68 -27.44
C GLY A 112 16.84 21.09 -26.94
N ALA A 113 15.74 21.83 -27.09
CA ALA A 113 14.41 21.36 -26.74
C ALA A 113 13.90 20.29 -27.73
N ILE A 114 14.17 20.45 -29.03
CA ILE A 114 13.83 19.46 -30.06
C ILE A 114 14.51 18.12 -29.72
N ALA A 115 15.83 18.11 -29.51
CA ALA A 115 16.57 16.89 -29.17
C ALA A 115 16.09 16.23 -27.86
N LEU A 116 15.67 17.03 -26.87
CA LEU A 116 15.06 16.52 -25.65
C LEU A 116 13.74 15.79 -25.97
N CYS A 117 12.86 16.42 -26.73
CA CYS A 117 11.55 15.84 -27.09
C CYS A 117 11.71 14.56 -27.92
N GLU A 118 12.59 14.56 -28.91
CA GLU A 118 12.93 13.37 -29.70
C GLU A 118 13.46 12.24 -28.83
N SER A 119 14.35 12.55 -27.88
CA SER A 119 14.87 11.54 -26.94
C SER A 119 13.79 10.98 -26.00
N ALA A 120 12.71 11.72 -25.77
CA ALA A 120 11.54 11.29 -25.01
C ALA A 120 10.47 10.62 -25.88
N GLY A 121 10.72 10.41 -27.18
CA GLY A 121 9.82 9.69 -28.08
C GLY A 121 8.83 10.57 -28.86
N PHE A 122 8.92 11.89 -28.75
CA PHE A 122 8.10 12.79 -29.56
C PHE A 122 8.61 12.84 -31.00
N ILE A 123 7.69 12.86 -31.96
CA ILE A 123 7.97 13.03 -33.37
C ILE A 123 7.37 14.35 -33.87
N VAL A 124 8.01 14.97 -34.86
CA VAL A 124 7.46 16.17 -35.52
C VAL A 124 6.20 15.76 -36.27
N ALA A 125 5.07 16.37 -35.91
CA ALA A 125 3.75 16.15 -36.50
C ALA A 125 3.36 17.27 -37.48
N GLY A 126 3.97 18.46 -37.36
CA GLY A 126 3.70 19.58 -38.27
C GLY A 126 4.53 20.83 -37.97
N LEU A 127 4.32 21.86 -38.78
CA LEU A 127 4.93 23.18 -38.67
C LEU A 127 3.81 24.23 -38.61
N ARG A 128 3.90 25.18 -37.68
CA ARG A 128 3.04 26.36 -37.58
C ARG A 128 3.84 27.61 -37.95
N PRO A 129 3.62 28.16 -39.15
CA PRO A 129 4.33 29.36 -39.59
C PRO A 129 4.03 30.56 -38.70
N GLN A 130 5.07 31.33 -38.35
CA GLN A 130 4.97 32.58 -37.58
C GLN A 130 4.16 32.46 -36.28
N TYR A 131 4.22 31.30 -35.63
CA TYR A 131 3.45 31.02 -34.40
C TYR A 131 3.86 31.94 -33.24
N TYR A 132 5.16 32.16 -33.08
CA TYR A 132 5.70 33.03 -32.03
C TYR A 132 5.68 34.49 -32.50
N SER A 133 4.53 35.13 -32.30
CA SER A 133 4.16 36.48 -32.77
C SER A 133 5.22 37.56 -32.55
N GLU A 134 5.97 37.46 -31.46
CA GLU A 134 7.02 38.38 -31.03
C GLU A 134 8.30 38.30 -31.88
N SER A 135 8.56 37.14 -32.48
CA SER A 135 9.81 36.81 -33.17
C SER A 135 9.59 36.50 -34.66
N GLY A 136 8.35 36.21 -35.04
CA GLY A 136 8.00 35.69 -36.36
C GLY A 136 8.53 34.28 -36.61
N GLU A 137 9.03 33.59 -35.58
CA GLU A 137 9.59 32.24 -35.68
C GLU A 137 8.49 31.18 -35.77
N ASP A 138 8.75 30.14 -36.55
CA ASP A 138 7.87 29.00 -36.72
C ASP A 138 7.91 28.09 -35.49
N ALA A 139 6.82 27.38 -35.23
CA ALA A 139 6.75 26.34 -34.20
C ALA A 139 6.61 24.95 -34.84
N LEU A 140 7.45 24.02 -34.42
CA LEU A 140 7.25 22.61 -34.67
C LEU A 140 6.21 22.08 -33.69
N THR A 141 5.12 21.52 -34.21
CA THR A 141 4.17 20.75 -33.40
C THR A 141 4.70 19.32 -33.31
N MET A 142 4.90 18.82 -32.10
CA MET A 142 5.38 17.46 -31.85
C MET A 142 4.33 16.64 -31.09
N SER A 143 4.27 15.34 -31.37
CA SER A 143 3.35 14.38 -30.75
C SER A 143 4.11 13.14 -30.28
N SER A 144 3.72 12.60 -29.13
CA SER A 144 4.09 11.24 -28.73
C SER A 144 3.38 10.20 -29.62
N GLY A 145 3.81 8.95 -29.52
CA GLY A 145 2.97 7.82 -29.92
C GLY A 145 1.77 7.62 -28.99
N GLU A 146 0.99 6.56 -29.22
CA GLU A 146 -0.09 6.15 -28.32
C GLU A 146 0.49 5.58 -27.01
N LEU A 147 0.20 6.22 -25.89
CA LEU A 147 0.81 5.92 -24.59
C LEU A 147 0.44 4.54 -24.04
N ASP A 148 -0.71 4.00 -24.45
CA ASP A 148 -1.16 2.65 -24.10
C ASP A 148 -0.52 1.55 -24.95
N SER A 149 0.16 1.92 -26.05
CA SER A 149 0.89 0.96 -26.87
C SER A 149 2.06 0.35 -26.08
N SER A 150 2.28 -0.96 -26.24
CA SER A 150 3.36 -1.68 -25.54
C SER A 150 4.75 -1.11 -25.84
N GLN A 151 4.93 -0.50 -27.01
CA GLN A 151 6.19 0.10 -27.43
C GLN A 151 6.46 1.42 -26.71
N GLU A 152 5.47 2.32 -26.64
CA GLU A 152 5.60 3.60 -25.91
C GLU A 152 5.72 3.35 -24.41
N ALA A 153 4.91 2.46 -23.84
CA ALA A 153 5.02 2.09 -22.43
C ALA A 153 6.42 1.57 -22.06
N THR A 154 7.07 0.81 -22.94
CA THR A 154 8.45 0.34 -22.74
C THR A 154 9.46 1.49 -22.79
N ARG A 155 9.30 2.42 -23.74
CA ARG A 155 10.17 3.61 -23.87
C ARG A 155 10.07 4.51 -22.65
N PHE A 156 8.86 4.83 -22.20
CA PHE A 156 8.69 5.69 -21.03
C PHE A 156 9.16 5.02 -19.73
N LYS A 157 9.03 3.69 -19.61
CA LYS A 157 9.66 2.95 -18.51
C LYS A 157 11.20 3.06 -18.54
N ALA A 158 11.82 3.07 -19.73
CA ALA A 158 13.25 3.29 -19.85
C ALA A 158 13.64 4.73 -19.49
N LEU A 159 12.85 5.71 -19.93
CA LEU A 159 13.04 7.13 -19.58
C LEU A 159 12.89 7.36 -18.06
N ALA A 160 11.92 6.72 -17.42
CA ALA A 160 11.72 6.76 -15.97
C ALA A 160 12.92 6.16 -15.22
N ARG A 161 13.45 5.01 -15.66
CA ARG A 161 14.67 4.41 -15.08
C ARG A 161 15.90 5.30 -15.25
N GLU A 162 16.06 5.94 -16.41
CA GLU A 162 17.15 6.90 -16.65
C GLU A 162 17.01 8.13 -15.73
N ALA A 163 15.78 8.62 -15.56
CA ALA A 163 15.47 9.71 -14.65
C ALA A 163 15.74 9.34 -13.19
N GLU A 164 15.35 8.15 -12.73
CA GLU A 164 15.66 7.61 -11.41
C GLU A 164 17.17 7.57 -11.16
N SER A 165 17.93 7.00 -12.11
CA SER A 165 19.39 6.93 -12.02
C SER A 165 20.02 8.32 -11.95
N THR A 166 19.53 9.26 -12.77
CA THR A 166 20.03 10.63 -12.82
C THR A 166 19.75 11.40 -11.54
N LEU A 167 18.52 11.34 -11.05
CA LEU A 167 18.14 11.93 -9.78
C LEU A 167 19.01 11.32 -8.66
N SER A 168 19.09 9.99 -8.58
CA SER A 168 19.88 9.28 -7.57
C SER A 168 21.35 9.71 -7.53
N MET A 169 21.99 9.88 -8.70
CA MET A 169 23.36 10.39 -8.80
C MET A 169 23.52 11.83 -8.30
N LEU A 170 22.48 12.65 -8.43
CA LEU A 170 22.45 14.01 -7.89
C LEU A 170 22.19 14.04 -6.37
N GLY A 171 22.13 12.88 -5.72
CA GLY A 171 21.87 12.65 -4.30
C GLY A 171 20.39 12.74 -3.93
N ALA A 172 19.51 12.71 -4.94
CA ALA A 172 18.08 12.55 -4.78
C ALA A 172 17.67 11.23 -4.14
N PHE A 173 16.65 11.32 -3.32
CA PHE A 173 15.57 10.34 -3.39
C PHE A 173 14.62 10.85 -4.47
N PRO A 174 14.33 10.07 -5.51
CA PRO A 174 13.49 10.55 -6.61
C PRO A 174 12.15 11.02 -6.03
N ASP A 175 11.59 12.15 -6.48
CA ASP A 175 10.13 12.13 -6.57
C ASP A 175 9.79 11.38 -7.85
N ILE A 176 9.76 10.08 -7.67
CA ILE A 176 8.62 9.32 -8.15
C ILE A 176 7.82 8.97 -6.90
N LEU A 177 7.80 9.89 -5.92
CA LEU A 177 6.95 9.80 -4.76
C LEU A 177 5.57 10.24 -5.24
N GLY A 178 4.84 9.31 -5.85
CA GLY A 178 3.37 9.38 -5.86
C GLY A 178 2.83 9.53 -4.43
N PRO A 179 1.50 9.65 -4.29
CA PRO A 179 0.87 10.23 -3.10
C PRO A 179 1.51 9.81 -1.77
N ILE A 180 1.85 10.78 -0.93
CA ILE A 180 2.34 10.56 0.42
C ILE A 180 1.14 10.40 1.34
N VAL A 181 1.00 9.20 1.89
CA VAL A 181 -0.15 8.81 2.71
C VAL A 181 0.31 8.47 4.11
N LEU A 182 -0.24 9.16 5.11
CA LEU A 182 -0.16 8.73 6.50
C LEU A 182 -1.27 7.70 6.75
N ALA A 183 -0.91 6.54 7.27
CA ALA A 183 -1.83 5.46 7.60
C ALA A 183 -1.90 5.26 9.12
N ILE A 184 -3.10 4.98 9.64
CA ILE A 184 -3.38 4.75 11.06
C ILE A 184 -4.18 3.46 11.23
N GLU A 185 -3.69 2.58 12.10
CA GLU A 185 -4.31 1.28 12.43
C GLU A 185 -4.46 1.17 13.96
N THR A 186 -5.71 0.98 14.43
CA THR A 186 -6.08 0.86 15.84
C THR A 186 -7.29 -0.07 16.04
N SER A 187 -7.43 -1.12 15.23
CA SER A 187 -8.60 -2.01 15.26
C SER A 187 -8.61 -2.98 16.44
N CYS A 188 -7.45 -3.36 16.98
CA CYS A 188 -7.33 -4.34 18.07
C CYS A 188 -6.38 -3.92 19.19
N ASP A 189 -5.15 -4.44 19.25
CA ASP A 189 -4.19 -4.19 20.33
C ASP A 189 -2.85 -3.60 19.87
N GLU A 190 -2.70 -3.33 18.57
CA GLU A 190 -1.61 -2.53 18.00
C GLU A 190 -2.05 -1.09 17.71
N THR A 191 -1.33 -0.11 18.27
CA THR A 191 -1.43 1.27 17.79
C THR A 191 -0.33 1.45 16.74
N ALA A 192 -0.70 1.60 15.48
CA ALA A 192 0.30 1.72 14.42
C ALA A 192 0.07 2.95 13.56
N ALA A 193 1.19 3.55 13.14
CA ALA A 193 1.22 4.60 12.14
C ALA A 193 2.34 4.34 11.13
N ALA A 194 2.08 4.63 9.86
CA ALA A 194 3.06 4.47 8.79
C ALA A 194 2.91 5.60 7.79
N VAL A 195 4.02 6.09 7.25
CA VAL A 195 3.99 6.99 6.10
C VAL A 195 4.48 6.22 4.90
N LEU A 196 3.68 6.20 3.83
CA LEU A 196 4.03 5.56 2.58
C LEU A 196 4.05 6.61 1.47
N SER A 197 4.80 6.30 0.42
CA SER A 197 4.68 6.98 -0.85
C SER A 197 4.28 6.01 -1.95
N SER A 198 3.40 6.46 -2.84
CA SER A 198 2.87 5.71 -3.99
C SER A 198 2.18 4.40 -3.64
N GLY A 199 1.93 4.14 -2.35
CA GLY A 199 1.36 2.86 -1.88
C GLY A 199 2.31 1.67 -2.02
N SER A 200 3.59 1.88 -2.34
CA SER A 200 4.59 0.81 -2.52
C SER A 200 5.89 1.05 -1.76
N THR A 201 6.18 2.30 -1.40
CA THR A 201 7.41 2.68 -0.70
C THR A 201 7.09 3.04 0.74
N VAL A 202 7.54 2.24 1.70
CA VAL A 202 7.41 2.54 3.12
C VAL A 202 8.45 3.58 3.53
N LEU A 203 8.01 4.77 3.91
CA LEU A 203 8.90 5.81 4.43
C LEU A 203 9.15 5.63 5.93
N SER A 204 8.10 5.28 6.68
CA SER A 204 8.20 4.92 8.09
C SER A 204 7.11 3.91 8.46
N SER A 205 7.36 3.15 9.53
CA SER A 205 6.39 2.22 10.12
C SER A 205 6.68 2.11 11.60
N VAL A 206 5.74 2.55 12.44
CA VAL A 206 5.83 2.54 13.90
C VAL A 206 4.66 1.74 14.43
N VAL A 207 4.94 0.83 15.36
CA VAL A 207 3.94 0.00 16.04
C VAL A 207 4.20 0.06 17.54
N ALA A 208 3.22 0.59 18.28
CA ALA A 208 3.15 0.49 19.74
C ALA A 208 2.21 -0.67 20.10
N SER A 209 2.80 -1.86 20.28
CA SER A 209 2.08 -3.09 20.63
C SER A 209 1.70 -3.12 22.11
N GLN A 210 0.49 -3.59 22.39
CA GLN A 210 -0.03 -3.79 23.75
C GLN A 210 0.06 -5.26 24.20
N THR A 211 0.65 -6.15 23.39
CA THR A 211 0.65 -7.60 23.60
C THR A 211 1.20 -8.00 24.98
N GLU A 212 2.30 -7.38 25.42
CA GLU A 212 2.87 -7.63 26.76
C GLU A 212 1.87 -7.28 27.87
N PHE A 213 1.13 -6.19 27.72
CA PHE A 213 0.14 -5.76 28.70
C PHE A 213 -1.05 -6.74 28.78
N HIS A 214 -1.55 -7.19 27.62
CA HIS A 214 -2.68 -8.12 27.52
C HIS A 214 -2.31 -9.56 27.89
N SER A 215 -1.02 -9.93 27.82
CA SER A 215 -0.53 -11.26 28.23
C SER A 215 -0.95 -11.63 29.65
N ARG A 216 -1.03 -10.65 30.55
CA ARG A 216 -1.43 -10.79 31.96
C ARG A 216 -2.89 -11.21 32.14
N PHE A 217 -3.73 -10.94 31.15
CA PHE A 217 -5.15 -11.31 31.14
C PHE A 217 -5.43 -12.55 30.28
N GLY A 218 -4.40 -13.04 29.57
CA GLY A 218 -4.50 -14.19 28.67
C GLY A 218 -5.45 -13.92 27.49
N GLY A 219 -5.40 -12.70 26.95
CA GLY A 219 -6.18 -12.22 25.80
C GLY A 219 -6.43 -10.70 25.86
N VAL A 220 -6.85 -10.12 24.74
CA VAL A 220 -7.14 -8.68 24.62
C VAL A 220 -8.37 -8.29 25.46
N VAL A 221 -8.21 -7.27 26.31
CA VAL A 221 -9.32 -6.67 27.07
C VAL A 221 -9.76 -5.36 26.38
N PRO A 222 -10.98 -5.28 25.80
CA PRO A 222 -11.36 -4.18 24.90
C PRO A 222 -11.25 -2.77 25.48
N GLU A 223 -11.69 -2.57 26.73
CA GLU A 223 -11.61 -1.27 27.40
C GLU A 223 -10.16 -0.83 27.63
N ILE A 224 -9.30 -1.77 28.02
CA ILE A 224 -7.87 -1.52 28.21
C ILE A 224 -7.21 -1.17 26.88
N ALA A 225 -7.57 -1.90 25.81
CA ALA A 225 -7.02 -1.64 24.49
C ALA A 225 -7.33 -0.22 24.00
N SER A 226 -8.57 0.20 24.15
CA SER A 226 -9.03 1.55 23.81
C SER A 226 -8.24 2.65 24.55
N ARG A 227 -7.97 2.47 25.85
CA ARG A 227 -7.17 3.42 26.64
C ARG A 227 -5.72 3.47 26.19
N LYS A 228 -5.14 2.31 25.89
CA LYS A 228 -3.76 2.21 25.44
C LYS A 228 -3.55 2.87 24.07
N HIS A 229 -4.51 2.76 23.15
CA HIS A 229 -4.47 3.54 21.91
C HIS A 229 -4.48 5.05 22.20
N THR A 230 -5.33 5.51 23.12
CA THR A 230 -5.42 6.93 23.49
C THR A 230 -4.09 7.45 24.06
N GLU A 231 -3.39 6.64 24.86
CA GLU A 231 -2.06 6.97 25.40
C GLU A 231 -0.97 7.02 24.33
N ALA A 232 -1.07 6.18 23.29
CA ALA A 232 0.03 5.94 22.34
C ALA A 232 -0.13 6.65 20.98
N ILE A 233 -1.35 7.02 20.57
CA ILE A 233 -1.60 7.42 19.18
C ILE A 233 -0.82 8.68 18.75
N VAL A 234 -0.72 9.68 19.64
CA VAL A 234 0.01 10.93 19.34
C VAL A 234 1.49 10.64 19.10
N SER A 235 2.15 9.96 20.04
CA SER A 235 3.59 9.65 19.93
C SER A 235 3.89 8.69 18.78
N THR A 236 2.98 7.76 18.47
CA THR A 236 3.12 6.83 17.35
C THR A 236 3.09 7.56 16.01
N VAL A 237 2.14 8.49 15.83
CA VAL A 237 2.03 9.28 14.60
C VAL A 237 3.18 10.30 14.48
N ASP A 238 3.53 10.99 15.56
CA ASP A 238 4.64 11.95 15.55
C ASP A 238 5.97 11.28 15.20
N GLU A 239 6.26 10.11 15.78
CA GLU A 239 7.47 9.35 15.44
C GLU A 239 7.43 8.84 14.00
N ALA A 240 6.27 8.40 13.48
CA ALA A 240 6.15 8.00 12.09
C ALA A 240 6.43 9.17 11.13
N MET A 241 5.92 10.36 11.41
CA MET A 241 6.18 11.57 10.61
C MET A 241 7.64 12.01 10.69
N LYS A 242 8.24 11.94 11.88
CA LYS A 242 9.66 12.25 12.09
C LYS A 242 10.56 11.29 11.32
N LEU A 243 10.37 9.98 11.47
CA LEU A 243 11.15 8.96 10.74
C LEU A 243 10.99 9.10 9.23
N ALA A 244 9.78 9.42 8.75
CA ALA A 244 9.55 9.69 7.34
C ALA A 244 10.34 10.92 6.87
N SER A 245 10.31 12.00 7.65
CA SER A 245 11.07 13.23 7.39
C SER A 245 12.58 12.97 7.32
N GLU A 246 13.11 12.22 8.29
CA GLU A 246 14.52 11.82 8.33
C GLU A 246 14.89 10.98 7.10
N ARG A 247 14.04 10.04 6.70
CA ARG A 247 14.28 9.18 5.55
C ARG A 247 14.31 9.95 4.23
N ILE A 248 13.43 10.93 4.04
CA ILE A 248 13.42 11.75 2.82
C ILE A 248 14.40 12.94 2.89
N GLY A 249 14.95 13.23 4.07
CA GLY A 249 15.86 14.35 4.29
C GLY A 249 15.20 15.74 4.23
N VAL A 250 13.88 15.80 4.40
CA VAL A 250 13.07 17.03 4.39
C VAL A 250 12.06 16.95 5.52
N GLN A 251 11.87 18.05 6.25
CA GLN A 251 10.85 18.12 7.29
C GLN A 251 9.46 18.07 6.67
N LEU A 252 8.75 16.96 6.83
CA LEU A 252 7.33 16.86 6.46
C LEU A 252 6.47 17.56 7.52
N ALA A 253 5.58 18.43 7.07
CA ALA A 253 4.44 18.86 7.84
C ALA A 253 3.20 18.04 7.46
N TYR A 254 2.21 17.98 8.34
CA TYR A 254 0.97 17.25 8.08
C TYR A 254 0.23 17.70 6.81
N LYS A 255 0.28 19.00 6.48
CA LYS A 255 -0.32 19.58 5.27
C LYS A 255 0.36 19.14 3.95
N ASP A 256 1.56 18.57 4.04
CA ASP A 256 2.32 18.10 2.88
C ASP A 256 1.93 16.66 2.49
N LEU A 257 1.05 16.02 3.29
CA LEU A 257 0.47 14.72 2.98
C LEU A 257 -0.65 14.87 1.95
N ASP A 258 -0.77 13.89 1.05
CA ASP A 258 -1.87 13.82 0.08
C ASP A 258 -3.14 13.22 0.69
N ALA A 259 -2.99 12.30 1.64
CA ALA A 259 -4.12 11.65 2.32
C ALA A 259 -3.77 11.11 3.72
N ILE A 260 -4.82 10.93 4.53
CA ILE A 260 -4.80 10.18 5.78
C ILE A 260 -5.65 8.92 5.61
N ALA A 261 -5.02 7.75 5.52
CA ALA A 261 -5.69 6.46 5.53
C ALA A 261 -5.93 6.01 6.98
N VAL A 262 -7.13 5.59 7.31
CA VAL A 262 -7.46 5.11 8.66
C VAL A 262 -8.33 3.88 8.60
N THR A 263 -8.05 2.91 9.48
CA THR A 263 -8.89 1.73 9.63
C THR A 263 -10.27 2.13 10.13
N GLN A 264 -11.29 1.92 9.29
CA GLN A 264 -12.69 2.20 9.65
C GLN A 264 -13.34 0.98 10.33
N GLY A 265 -12.84 -0.22 10.02
CA GLY A 265 -13.25 -1.49 10.61
C GLY A 265 -12.95 -2.67 9.67
N PRO A 266 -13.31 -3.91 10.02
CA PRO A 266 -13.89 -4.31 11.29
C PRO A 266 -12.88 -4.21 12.45
N GLY A 267 -13.36 -4.30 13.69
CA GLY A 267 -12.49 -4.21 14.87
C GLY A 267 -13.24 -3.85 16.17
N LEU A 268 -12.50 -3.72 17.25
CA LEU A 268 -13.05 -3.32 18.55
C LEU A 268 -13.52 -1.87 18.48
N VAL A 269 -14.82 -1.64 18.72
CA VAL A 269 -15.45 -0.31 18.57
C VAL A 269 -14.69 0.80 19.30
N GLY A 270 -14.30 0.58 20.56
CA GLY A 270 -13.56 1.58 21.35
C GLY A 270 -12.17 1.87 20.80
N ALA A 271 -11.49 0.86 20.23
CA ALA A 271 -10.18 1.00 19.62
C ALA A 271 -10.25 1.76 18.28
N LEU A 272 -11.22 1.39 17.42
CA LEU A 272 -11.46 2.05 16.13
C LEU A 272 -11.79 3.53 16.31
N VAL A 273 -12.57 3.88 17.34
CA VAL A 273 -12.97 5.27 17.62
C VAL A 273 -11.75 6.15 17.86
N VAL A 274 -10.71 5.65 18.53
CA VAL A 274 -9.49 6.42 18.80
C VAL A 274 -8.77 6.78 17.49
N GLY A 275 -8.52 5.80 16.62
CA GLY A 275 -7.87 6.03 15.33
C GLY A 275 -8.67 6.96 14.43
N LEU A 276 -9.97 6.71 14.28
CA LEU A 276 -10.85 7.54 13.43
C LEU A 276 -10.99 8.97 13.98
N ALA A 277 -11.12 9.15 15.29
CA ALA A 277 -11.21 10.47 15.90
C ALA A 277 -9.91 11.28 15.70
N TYR A 278 -8.75 10.64 15.87
CA TYR A 278 -7.46 11.27 15.62
C TYR A 278 -7.33 11.67 14.14
N ALA A 279 -7.64 10.76 13.21
CA ALA A 279 -7.61 11.05 11.77
C ALA A 279 -8.51 12.23 11.40
N LYS A 280 -9.73 12.30 11.96
CA LYS A 280 -10.66 13.42 11.77
C LYS A 280 -10.10 14.74 12.26
N GLY A 281 -9.55 14.75 13.48
CA GLY A 281 -8.92 15.94 14.06
C GLY A 281 -7.75 16.42 13.19
N LEU A 282 -6.91 15.50 12.74
CA LEU A 282 -5.77 15.79 11.89
C LEU A 282 -6.19 16.32 10.51
N SER A 283 -7.18 15.68 9.88
CA SER A 283 -7.74 16.11 8.60
C SER A 283 -8.34 17.52 8.69
N LEU A 284 -9.12 17.80 9.73
CA LEU A 284 -9.70 19.11 9.97
C LEU A 284 -8.63 20.20 10.18
N ALA A 285 -7.56 19.87 10.92
CA ALA A 285 -6.49 20.82 11.22
C ALA A 285 -5.55 21.09 10.03
N SER A 286 -5.30 20.08 9.19
CA SER A 286 -4.34 20.16 8.08
C SER A 286 -4.97 20.47 6.72
N GLY A 287 -6.28 20.23 6.56
CA GLY A 287 -6.97 20.28 5.27
C GLY A 287 -6.76 19.03 4.40
N VAL A 288 -6.00 18.03 4.89
CA VAL A 288 -5.69 16.80 4.15
C VAL A 288 -6.90 15.87 4.16
N PRO A 289 -7.31 15.31 3.01
CA PRO A 289 -8.45 14.39 2.94
C PRO A 289 -8.17 13.06 3.67
N MET A 290 -9.23 12.43 4.16
CA MET A 290 -9.16 11.09 4.75
C MET A 290 -9.70 10.02 3.81
N VAL A 291 -9.26 8.78 4.03
CA VAL A 291 -9.78 7.58 3.39
C VAL A 291 -10.02 6.50 4.45
N GLY A 292 -11.24 5.96 4.47
CA GLY A 292 -11.61 4.82 5.31
C GLY A 292 -11.18 3.53 4.65
N VAL A 293 -10.48 2.68 5.39
CA VAL A 293 -9.93 1.41 4.93
C VAL A 293 -10.57 0.26 5.71
N ASN A 294 -10.95 -0.79 4.98
CA ASN A 294 -11.35 -2.04 5.62
C ASN A 294 -10.08 -2.78 6.09
N HIS A 295 -10.02 -3.15 7.36
CA HIS A 295 -8.88 -3.84 7.97
C HIS A 295 -8.50 -5.14 7.25
N LEU A 296 -9.51 -5.95 6.87
CA LEU A 296 -9.31 -7.20 6.15
C LEU A 296 -8.85 -6.97 4.71
N GLU A 297 -9.30 -5.87 4.09
CA GLU A 297 -8.77 -5.42 2.81
C GLU A 297 -7.27 -5.07 2.93
N GLY A 298 -6.88 -4.38 4.02
CA GLY A 298 -5.48 -4.12 4.35
C GLY A 298 -4.62 -5.38 4.30
N HIS A 299 -5.04 -6.44 5.00
CA HIS A 299 -4.35 -7.74 5.00
C HIS A 299 -4.20 -8.37 3.61
N ILE A 300 -5.15 -8.18 2.70
CA ILE A 300 -5.04 -8.64 1.30
C ILE A 300 -4.03 -7.76 0.53
N PHE A 301 -4.08 -6.44 0.71
CA PHE A 301 -3.18 -5.49 0.05
C PHE A 301 -1.73 -5.61 0.53
N ALA A 302 -1.47 -6.12 1.74
CA ALA A 302 -0.13 -6.40 2.23
C ALA A 302 0.68 -7.29 1.27
N ALA A 303 0.01 -8.14 0.47
CA ALA A 303 0.66 -8.98 -0.54
C ALA A 303 1.38 -8.17 -1.63
N ARG A 304 0.93 -6.93 -1.93
CA ARG A 304 1.62 -6.05 -2.89
C ARG A 304 3.00 -5.60 -2.41
N MET A 305 3.25 -5.68 -1.11
CA MET A 305 4.57 -5.40 -0.54
C MET A 305 5.54 -6.57 -0.68
N ALA A 306 5.04 -7.80 -0.87
CA ALA A 306 5.85 -8.97 -1.20
C ALA A 306 6.09 -9.12 -2.70
N ASP A 307 5.06 -8.84 -3.49
CA ASP A 307 5.07 -8.97 -4.95
C ASP A 307 4.38 -7.75 -5.55
N SER A 308 5.15 -6.79 -6.07
CA SER A 308 4.60 -5.57 -6.66
C SER A 308 3.81 -5.82 -7.95
N GLU A 309 4.03 -6.97 -8.59
CA GLU A 309 3.39 -7.37 -9.85
C GLU A 309 2.16 -8.27 -9.61
N ILE A 310 1.80 -8.54 -8.35
CA ILE A 310 0.60 -9.32 -8.03
C ILE A 310 -0.65 -8.58 -8.53
N GLU A 311 -1.36 -9.22 -9.46
CA GLU A 311 -2.61 -8.68 -10.00
C GLU A 311 -3.72 -9.76 -10.00
N PRO A 312 -4.96 -9.39 -9.64
CA PRO A 312 -6.15 -10.23 -9.81
C PRO A 312 -6.28 -10.78 -11.24
N PRO A 313 -6.96 -11.92 -11.44
CA PRO A 313 -7.72 -12.66 -10.45
C PRO A 313 -6.86 -13.59 -9.57
N PHE A 314 -7.18 -13.66 -8.28
CA PHE A 314 -6.56 -14.61 -7.34
C PHE A 314 -7.54 -15.06 -6.25
N ILE A 315 -7.16 -16.11 -5.53
CA ILE A 315 -7.79 -16.50 -4.26
C ILE A 315 -6.98 -15.89 -3.12
N ALA A 316 -7.65 -15.28 -2.15
CA ALA A 316 -7.05 -14.79 -0.92
C ALA A 316 -7.54 -15.62 0.27
N LEU A 317 -6.60 -16.09 1.10
CA LEU A 317 -6.87 -16.66 2.41
C LEU A 317 -6.37 -15.67 3.46
N VAL A 318 -7.24 -15.19 4.34
CA VAL A 318 -6.87 -14.29 5.44
C VAL A 318 -7.14 -14.99 6.75
N LEU A 319 -6.11 -15.12 7.57
CA LEU A 319 -6.12 -15.78 8.87
C LEU A 319 -5.49 -14.86 9.92
N SER A 320 -6.31 -14.20 10.73
CA SER A 320 -5.87 -13.34 11.84
C SER A 320 -6.32 -13.91 13.19
N GLY A 321 -6.10 -13.13 14.27
CA GLY A 321 -6.62 -13.44 15.60
C GLY A 321 -8.15 -13.63 15.60
N GLY A 322 -8.87 -12.70 14.97
CA GLY A 322 -10.35 -12.68 14.95
C GLY A 322 -11.01 -13.07 13.63
N HIS A 323 -10.24 -13.32 12.56
CA HIS A 323 -10.82 -13.59 11.24
C HIS A 323 -10.19 -14.81 10.57
N THR A 324 -11.03 -15.58 9.88
CA THR A 324 -10.61 -16.69 9.04
C THR A 324 -11.57 -16.78 7.87
N PHE A 325 -11.12 -16.38 6.68
CA PHE A 325 -11.95 -16.44 5.48
C PHE A 325 -11.15 -16.69 4.21
N LEU A 326 -11.84 -17.22 3.22
CA LEU A 326 -11.36 -17.46 1.88
C LEU A 326 -12.19 -16.62 0.91
N ALA A 327 -11.53 -15.82 0.08
CA ALA A 327 -12.18 -14.93 -0.88
C ALA A 327 -11.64 -15.14 -2.30
N TYR A 328 -12.51 -14.98 -3.28
CA TYR A 328 -12.12 -14.78 -4.67
C TYR A 328 -12.05 -13.27 -4.95
N VAL A 329 -10.92 -12.83 -5.49
CA VAL A 329 -10.65 -11.43 -5.80
C VAL A 329 -10.53 -11.32 -7.32
N PRO A 330 -11.62 -10.96 -8.04
CA PRO A 330 -11.57 -10.79 -9.49
C PRO A 330 -10.83 -9.52 -9.93
N LYS A 331 -10.90 -8.46 -9.12
CA LYS A 331 -10.27 -7.15 -9.33
C LYS A 331 -9.98 -6.51 -7.96
N TRP A 332 -9.00 -5.62 -7.88
CA TRP A 332 -8.71 -4.89 -6.64
C TRP A 332 -9.93 -4.11 -6.16
N GLY A 333 -10.23 -4.18 -4.86
CA GLY A 333 -11.43 -3.58 -4.28
C GLY A 333 -12.73 -4.30 -4.63
N THR A 334 -12.69 -5.52 -5.18
CA THR A 334 -13.87 -6.36 -5.40
C THR A 334 -13.63 -7.73 -4.80
N TYR A 335 -14.49 -8.13 -3.86
CA TYR A 335 -14.30 -9.34 -3.07
C TYR A 335 -15.54 -10.22 -3.12
N LYS A 336 -15.34 -11.52 -3.38
CA LYS A 336 -16.37 -12.54 -3.23
C LYS A 336 -15.95 -13.50 -2.13
N ILE A 337 -16.54 -13.36 -0.94
CA ILE A 337 -16.34 -14.31 0.16
C ILE A 337 -16.85 -15.68 -0.27
N LEU A 338 -15.96 -16.67 -0.26
CA LEU A 338 -16.26 -18.06 -0.60
C LEU A 338 -16.69 -18.86 0.63
N GLY A 339 -16.06 -18.55 1.77
CA GLY A 339 -16.37 -19.11 3.07
C GLY A 339 -15.58 -18.43 4.17
N GLU A 340 -16.14 -18.46 5.36
CA GLU A 340 -15.61 -17.89 6.60
C GLU A 340 -15.74 -18.91 7.74
N THR A 341 -15.06 -18.68 8.85
CA THR A 341 -15.26 -19.51 10.04
C THR A 341 -16.68 -19.37 10.57
N LEU A 342 -17.26 -20.50 10.98
CA LEU A 342 -18.58 -20.55 11.63
C LEU A 342 -18.47 -20.35 13.15
N ASP A 343 -17.26 -20.44 13.70
CA ASP A 343 -16.99 -20.35 15.13
C ASP A 343 -15.66 -19.61 15.40
N ASP A 344 -14.66 -20.27 15.99
CA ASP A 344 -13.39 -19.66 16.34
C ASP A 344 -12.59 -19.37 15.05
N ALA A 345 -11.95 -18.21 14.98
CA ALA A 345 -10.90 -17.98 13.98
C ALA A 345 -9.66 -18.82 14.32
N VAL A 346 -8.77 -19.03 13.35
CA VAL A 346 -7.55 -19.82 13.57
C VAL A 346 -6.70 -19.22 14.69
N GLY A 347 -6.41 -17.92 14.65
CA GLY A 347 -5.59 -17.29 15.68
C GLY A 347 -6.17 -17.45 17.08
N GLU A 348 -7.48 -17.20 17.23
CA GLU A 348 -8.21 -17.43 18.48
C GLU A 348 -8.14 -18.89 18.97
N ALA A 349 -8.22 -19.87 18.07
CA ALA A 349 -8.08 -21.27 18.44
C ALA A 349 -6.68 -21.59 18.98
N PHE A 350 -5.62 -21.05 18.36
CA PHE A 350 -4.25 -21.15 18.86
C PHE A 350 -4.13 -20.52 20.27
N ASP A 351 -4.69 -19.34 20.48
CA ASP A 351 -4.65 -18.65 21.78
C ASP A 351 -5.40 -19.43 22.86
N LYS A 352 -6.58 -19.97 22.54
CA LYS A 352 -7.36 -20.80 23.48
C LYS A 352 -6.64 -22.10 23.85
N VAL A 353 -5.99 -22.76 22.89
CA VAL A 353 -5.21 -23.97 23.16
C VAL A 353 -3.97 -23.65 24.00
N ALA A 354 -3.24 -22.57 23.68
CA ALA A 354 -2.10 -22.14 24.48
C ALA A 354 -2.51 -21.83 25.93
N LYS A 355 -3.64 -21.15 26.13
CA LYS A 355 -4.21 -20.87 27.45
C LYS A 355 -4.57 -22.15 28.22
N LEU A 356 -5.20 -23.13 27.57
CA LEU A 356 -5.52 -24.43 28.17
C LEU A 356 -4.26 -25.17 28.67
N LEU A 357 -3.16 -25.05 27.92
CA LEU A 357 -1.88 -25.68 28.22
C LEU A 357 -1.03 -24.87 29.22
N GLY A 358 -1.46 -23.67 29.60
CA GLY A 358 -0.70 -22.80 30.51
C GLY A 358 0.52 -22.14 29.85
N LEU A 359 0.51 -21.99 28.52
CA LEU A 359 1.64 -21.47 27.74
C LEU A 359 1.65 -19.93 27.62
N GLY A 360 0.57 -19.26 28.00
CA GLY A 360 0.44 -17.80 27.94
C GLY A 360 -0.18 -17.28 26.66
N TYR A 361 0.05 -16.00 26.35
CA TYR A 361 -0.46 -15.26 25.20
C TYR A 361 0.66 -14.34 24.64
N PRO A 362 0.83 -14.23 23.31
CA PRO A 362 0.03 -14.84 22.24
C PRO A 362 0.38 -16.31 22.00
N GLY A 363 -0.63 -17.15 21.78
CA GLY A 363 -0.50 -18.59 21.71
C GLY A 363 0.02 -19.11 20.36
N GLY A 364 -0.27 -18.41 19.26
CA GLY A 364 0.16 -18.77 17.92
C GLY A 364 1.67 -19.02 17.80
N PRO A 365 2.54 -18.03 18.12
CA PRO A 365 3.99 -18.20 18.05
C PRO A 365 4.52 -19.31 18.98
N ILE A 366 3.96 -19.43 20.18
CA ILE A 366 4.42 -20.40 21.20
C ILE A 366 4.13 -21.83 20.75
N LEU A 367 2.89 -22.10 20.33
CA LEU A 367 2.51 -23.41 19.79
C LEU A 367 3.24 -23.71 18.49
N SER A 368 3.49 -22.70 17.64
CA SER A 368 4.27 -22.91 16.42
C SER A 368 5.71 -23.32 16.70
N ALA A 369 6.35 -22.76 17.73
CA ALA A 369 7.70 -23.14 18.12
C ALA A 369 7.74 -24.57 18.69
N LEU A 370 6.78 -24.92 19.56
CA LEU A 370 6.68 -26.28 20.12
C LEU A 370 6.43 -27.34 19.03
N ALA A 371 5.63 -26.99 18.02
CA ALA A 371 5.32 -27.88 16.91
C ALA A 371 6.55 -28.26 16.06
N GLU A 372 7.61 -27.44 16.01
CA GLU A 372 8.85 -27.74 15.28
C GLU A 372 9.61 -28.95 15.88
N GLU A 373 9.35 -29.28 17.15
CA GLU A 373 10.00 -30.37 17.89
C GLU A 373 9.11 -31.64 18.01
N GLY A 374 7.87 -31.58 17.53
CA GLY A 374 6.86 -32.62 17.73
C GLY A 374 6.58 -33.45 16.49
N ASP A 375 5.97 -34.62 16.70
CA ASP A 375 5.42 -35.42 15.62
C ASP A 375 3.98 -34.98 15.31
N ARG A 376 3.74 -34.60 14.04
CA ARG A 376 2.44 -34.16 13.54
C ARG A 376 1.37 -35.25 13.52
N ASP A 377 1.79 -36.52 13.56
CA ASP A 377 0.90 -37.69 13.49
C ASP A 377 0.77 -38.41 14.84
N ALA A 378 1.37 -37.88 15.91
CA ALA A 378 1.34 -38.47 17.25
C ALA A 378 -0.07 -38.54 17.85
N ILE A 379 -0.94 -37.57 17.55
CA ILE A 379 -2.31 -37.49 18.07
C ILE A 379 -3.30 -37.30 16.93
N ASP A 380 -4.27 -38.21 16.83
CA ASP A 380 -5.32 -38.14 15.82
C ASP A 380 -6.39 -37.09 16.18
N PHE A 381 -6.12 -35.84 15.85
CA PHE A 381 -7.07 -34.75 15.99
C PHE A 381 -7.99 -34.60 14.76
N PRO A 382 -9.28 -34.26 14.96
CA PRO A 382 -10.24 -34.19 13.86
C PRO A 382 -9.98 -33.01 12.93
N ARG A 383 -9.97 -33.26 11.61
CA ARG A 383 -9.92 -32.23 10.56
C ARG A 383 -11.35 -31.75 10.23
N ALA A 384 -11.87 -30.86 11.06
CA ALA A 384 -13.25 -30.39 10.96
C ALA A 384 -13.58 -29.82 9.56
N MET A 385 -14.74 -30.18 9.03
CA MET A 385 -15.24 -29.73 7.72
C MET A 385 -14.33 -30.04 6.51
N MET A 386 -13.36 -30.96 6.63
CA MET A 386 -12.45 -31.33 5.52
C MET A 386 -13.20 -31.71 4.24
N HIS A 387 -14.22 -32.55 4.38
CA HIS A 387 -15.02 -33.07 3.26
C HIS A 387 -16.26 -32.23 2.94
N SER A 388 -16.43 -31.06 3.55
CA SER A 388 -17.58 -30.21 3.25
C SER A 388 -17.51 -29.65 1.82
N LYS A 389 -18.66 -29.60 1.13
CA LYS A 389 -18.75 -29.06 -0.24
C LYS A 389 -18.64 -27.53 -0.30
N ASN A 390 -18.74 -26.85 0.85
CA ASN A 390 -18.58 -25.40 0.98
C ASN A 390 -17.16 -25.03 1.46
N TYR A 391 -16.85 -23.74 1.49
CA TYR A 391 -15.55 -23.22 1.93
C TYR A 391 -15.56 -22.67 3.36
N SER A 392 -16.63 -22.87 4.12
CA SER A 392 -16.72 -22.43 5.52
C SER A 392 -15.77 -23.23 6.42
N PHE A 393 -15.24 -22.62 7.48
CA PHE A 393 -14.31 -23.24 8.43
C PHE A 393 -14.98 -23.48 9.79
N SER A 394 -14.42 -24.39 10.59
CA SER A 394 -14.85 -24.62 11.98
C SER A 394 -13.69 -25.22 12.76
N LEU A 395 -13.47 -24.75 13.98
CA LEU A 395 -12.41 -25.22 14.87
C LEU A 395 -12.95 -25.70 16.23
N SER A 396 -14.24 -25.50 16.50
CA SER A 396 -14.86 -25.91 17.76
C SER A 396 -14.74 -27.41 18.04
N GLY A 397 -14.92 -28.27 17.04
CA GLY A 397 -14.74 -29.71 17.19
C GLY A 397 -13.29 -30.10 17.51
N LEU A 398 -12.32 -29.43 16.88
CA LEU A 398 -10.90 -29.62 17.14
C LEU A 398 -10.53 -29.18 18.56
N LYS A 399 -10.99 -28.01 19.00
CA LYS A 399 -10.80 -27.52 20.37
C LYS A 399 -11.32 -28.50 21.41
N THR A 400 -12.54 -29.03 21.22
CA THR A 400 -13.11 -30.03 22.15
C THR A 400 -12.27 -31.30 22.19
N ALA A 401 -11.75 -31.75 21.05
CA ALA A 401 -10.85 -32.91 21.01
C ALA A 401 -9.54 -32.66 21.79
N VAL A 402 -8.94 -31.47 21.66
CA VAL A 402 -7.74 -31.08 22.43
C VAL A 402 -8.04 -31.04 23.94
N VAL A 403 -9.15 -30.42 24.35
CA VAL A 403 -9.57 -30.38 25.76
C VAL A 403 -9.74 -31.78 26.33
N ASN A 404 -10.41 -32.68 25.59
CA ASN A 404 -10.64 -34.05 26.03
C ASN A 404 -9.34 -34.85 26.12
N TYR A 405 -8.44 -34.70 25.15
CA TYR A 405 -7.11 -35.32 25.18
C TYR A 405 -6.32 -34.88 26.42
N VAL A 406 -6.21 -33.56 26.64
CA VAL A 406 -5.50 -32.99 27.79
C VAL A 406 -6.08 -33.49 29.12
N ARG A 407 -7.41 -33.56 29.21
CA ARG A 407 -8.11 -34.06 30.39
C ARG A 407 -7.80 -35.54 30.64
N HIS A 408 -7.91 -36.38 29.61
CA HIS A 408 -7.66 -37.82 29.70
C HIS A 408 -6.23 -38.14 30.14
N GLU A 409 -5.23 -37.46 29.57
CA GLU A 409 -3.83 -37.65 29.96
C GLU A 409 -3.58 -37.26 31.43
N ARG A 410 -4.15 -36.12 31.87
CA ARG A 410 -4.06 -35.68 33.27
C ARG A 410 -4.77 -36.62 34.24
N GLU A 411 -5.97 -37.08 33.90
CA GLU A 411 -6.73 -38.04 34.72
C GLU A 411 -6.00 -39.39 34.83
N ALA A 412 -5.28 -39.79 33.78
CA ALA A 412 -4.45 -40.99 33.76
C ALA A 412 -3.06 -40.79 34.42
N GLY A 413 -2.75 -39.60 34.96
CA GLY A 413 -1.48 -39.29 35.60
C GLY A 413 -0.28 -39.23 34.64
N ARG A 414 -0.50 -39.12 33.33
CA ARG A 414 0.55 -39.02 32.31
C ARG A 414 0.95 -37.57 32.09
N GLN A 415 2.23 -37.35 31.79
CA GLN A 415 2.72 -36.03 31.37
C GLN A 415 2.35 -35.78 29.91
N LEU A 416 1.92 -34.55 29.61
CA LEU A 416 1.62 -34.14 28.24
C LEU A 416 2.93 -33.99 27.45
N ASN A 417 3.05 -34.67 26.31
CA ASN A 417 4.05 -34.30 25.32
C ASN A 417 3.57 -33.05 24.57
N LEU A 418 4.02 -31.87 25.03
CA LEU A 418 3.59 -30.59 24.47
C LEU A 418 4.01 -30.39 23.00
N PRO A 419 5.25 -30.73 22.59
CA PRO A 419 5.63 -30.74 21.18
C PRO A 419 4.66 -31.54 20.28
N ASP A 420 4.41 -32.81 20.58
CA ASP A 420 3.52 -33.68 19.79
C ASP A 420 2.10 -33.13 19.72
N LEU A 421 1.59 -32.61 20.85
CA LEU A 421 0.27 -31.98 20.90
C LEU A 421 0.21 -30.74 20.02
N ALA A 422 1.21 -29.86 20.12
CA ALA A 422 1.27 -28.65 19.31
C ALA A 422 1.39 -28.98 17.81
N ALA A 423 2.24 -29.94 17.45
CA ALA A 423 2.43 -30.40 16.07
C ALA A 423 1.14 -31.02 15.49
N SER A 424 0.53 -31.95 16.23
CA SER A 424 -0.72 -32.62 15.80
C SER A 424 -1.89 -31.62 15.68
N PHE A 425 -2.00 -30.67 16.62
CA PHE A 425 -3.02 -29.61 16.56
C PHE A 425 -2.80 -28.69 15.36
N GLN A 426 -1.57 -28.21 15.16
CA GLN A 426 -1.21 -27.35 14.04
C GLN A 426 -1.46 -28.03 12.69
N ALA A 427 -1.10 -29.31 12.56
CA ALA A 427 -1.38 -30.10 11.37
C ALA A 427 -2.89 -30.17 11.08
N ALA A 428 -3.71 -30.50 12.10
CA ALA A 428 -5.16 -30.56 11.93
C ALA A 428 -5.78 -29.23 11.46
N VAL A 429 -5.26 -28.09 11.93
CA VAL A 429 -5.65 -26.77 11.44
C VAL A 429 -5.21 -26.56 9.99
N ASN A 430 -3.91 -26.74 9.72
CA ASN A 430 -3.29 -26.41 8.43
C ASN A 430 -3.86 -27.27 7.28
N ASP A 431 -4.08 -28.57 7.52
CA ASP A 431 -4.60 -29.50 6.52
C ASP A 431 -5.92 -29.02 5.91
N VAL A 432 -6.83 -28.48 6.74
CA VAL A 432 -8.13 -27.97 6.29
C VAL A 432 -7.98 -26.70 5.46
N GLN A 433 -7.07 -25.80 5.85
CA GLN A 433 -6.80 -24.56 5.12
C GLN A 433 -6.23 -24.83 3.73
N VAL A 434 -5.24 -25.73 3.65
CA VAL A 434 -4.61 -26.14 2.38
C VAL A 434 -5.63 -26.81 1.47
N ALA A 435 -6.39 -27.79 1.97
CA ALA A 435 -7.36 -28.53 1.17
C ALA A 435 -8.46 -27.63 0.58
N LYS A 436 -9.00 -26.70 1.38
CA LYS A 436 -10.04 -25.76 0.91
C LYS A 436 -9.50 -24.73 -0.07
N THR A 437 -8.27 -24.27 0.14
CA THR A 437 -7.59 -23.35 -0.78
C THR A 437 -7.33 -24.02 -2.12
N LEU A 438 -6.79 -25.25 -2.15
CA LEU A 438 -6.57 -26.03 -3.37
C LEU A 438 -7.85 -26.23 -4.19
N ARG A 439 -8.96 -26.52 -3.52
CA ARG A 439 -10.26 -26.63 -4.16
C ARG A 439 -10.72 -25.31 -4.77
N ALA A 440 -10.52 -24.19 -4.07
CA ALA A 440 -10.93 -22.88 -4.55
C ALA A 440 -10.10 -22.45 -5.77
N VAL A 441 -8.77 -22.58 -5.72
CA VAL A 441 -7.92 -22.21 -6.87
C VAL A 441 -8.25 -23.03 -8.11
N LYS A 442 -8.54 -24.34 -7.95
CA LYS A 442 -8.98 -25.21 -9.05
C LYS A 442 -10.36 -24.83 -9.58
N LYS A 443 -11.32 -24.52 -8.71
CA LYS A 443 -12.69 -24.15 -9.12
C LYS A 443 -12.74 -22.85 -9.90
N TYR A 444 -11.92 -21.88 -9.52
CA TYR A 444 -11.89 -20.55 -10.15
C TYR A 444 -10.80 -20.41 -11.23
N ASP A 445 -10.02 -21.46 -11.47
CA ASP A 445 -8.89 -21.50 -12.42
C ASP A 445 -7.97 -20.27 -12.34
N VAL A 446 -7.58 -19.91 -11.10
CA VAL A 446 -6.61 -18.83 -10.87
C VAL A 446 -5.19 -19.38 -10.81
N LYS A 447 -4.23 -18.58 -11.30
CA LYS A 447 -2.78 -18.91 -11.25
C LYS A 447 -2.02 -18.22 -10.12
N ARG A 448 -2.74 -17.48 -9.28
CA ARG A 448 -2.18 -16.69 -8.19
C ARG A 448 -3.00 -16.89 -6.92
N PHE A 449 -2.32 -16.85 -5.79
CA PHE A 449 -2.89 -16.98 -4.46
C PHE A 449 -2.20 -15.99 -3.50
N VAL A 450 -2.99 -15.42 -2.60
CA VAL A 450 -2.54 -14.48 -1.56
C VAL A 450 -2.85 -15.05 -0.19
N LEU A 451 -1.86 -15.02 0.72
CA LEU A 451 -2.04 -15.33 2.14
C LEU A 451 -1.86 -14.06 2.98
N GLY A 452 -2.83 -13.70 3.81
CA GLY A 452 -2.79 -12.54 4.70
C GLY A 452 -3.19 -12.87 6.15
N GLY A 453 -3.04 -11.90 7.06
CA GLY A 453 -3.36 -12.04 8.48
C GLY A 453 -2.22 -12.59 9.35
N GLY A 454 -2.30 -12.40 10.67
CA GLY A 454 -1.22 -12.74 11.60
C GLY A 454 -0.82 -14.22 11.61
N VAL A 455 -1.77 -15.14 11.39
CA VAL A 455 -1.48 -16.58 11.30
C VAL A 455 -0.71 -16.93 10.02
N ALA A 456 -0.71 -16.05 9.01
CA ALA A 456 0.19 -16.19 7.88
C ALA A 456 1.66 -16.23 8.31
N ALA A 457 2.04 -15.80 9.52
CA ALA A 457 3.39 -15.96 10.06
C ALA A 457 3.77 -17.42 10.39
N ASN A 458 2.81 -18.34 10.45
CA ASN A 458 3.06 -19.76 10.73
C ASN A 458 3.88 -20.40 9.59
N ARG A 459 5.08 -20.88 9.93
CA ARG A 459 6.05 -21.41 8.95
C ARG A 459 5.55 -22.66 8.23
N GLU A 460 4.98 -23.60 8.97
CA GLU A 460 4.46 -24.85 8.40
C GLU A 460 3.30 -24.58 7.44
N LEU A 461 2.38 -23.68 7.80
CA LEU A 461 1.28 -23.28 6.92
C LEU A 461 1.80 -22.63 5.63
N ARG A 462 2.78 -21.71 5.72
CA ARG A 462 3.41 -21.10 4.55
C ARG A 462 4.03 -22.17 3.65
N HIS A 463 4.77 -23.10 4.25
CA HIS A 463 5.44 -24.18 3.52
C HIS A 463 4.43 -25.07 2.81
N ALA A 464 3.44 -25.60 3.54
CA ALA A 464 2.41 -26.47 3.01
C ALA A 464 1.58 -25.82 1.88
N LEU A 465 1.19 -24.55 2.04
CA LEU A 465 0.48 -23.82 0.98
C LEU A 465 1.38 -23.61 -0.25
N SER A 466 2.64 -23.21 -0.06
CA SER A 466 3.57 -22.96 -1.15
C SER A 466 3.87 -24.22 -1.96
N GLU A 467 4.09 -25.35 -1.27
CA GLU A 467 4.35 -26.65 -1.88
C GLU A 467 3.13 -27.15 -2.67
N GLU A 468 1.97 -27.22 -2.02
CA GLU A 468 0.77 -27.81 -2.63
C GLU A 468 0.19 -26.95 -3.76
N LEU A 469 0.20 -25.63 -3.60
CA LEU A 469 -0.24 -24.71 -4.67
C LEU A 469 0.79 -24.63 -5.80
N GLY A 470 2.08 -24.69 -5.48
CA GLY A 470 3.14 -24.75 -6.47
C GLY A 470 3.03 -25.98 -7.37
N ARG A 471 2.73 -27.16 -6.78
CA ARG A 471 2.41 -28.40 -7.53
C ARG A 471 1.21 -28.25 -8.46
N ALA A 472 0.26 -27.37 -8.12
CA ALA A 472 -0.90 -27.05 -8.95
C ALA A 472 -0.63 -25.93 -9.99
N GLY A 473 0.59 -25.41 -10.08
CA GLY A 473 0.96 -24.32 -10.99
C GLY A 473 0.43 -22.96 -10.57
N VAL A 474 0.24 -22.73 -9.27
CA VAL A 474 -0.26 -21.49 -8.68
C VAL A 474 0.88 -20.77 -7.96
N SER A 475 1.11 -19.50 -8.30
CA SER A 475 2.06 -18.63 -7.60
C SER A 475 1.48 -18.19 -6.26
N VAL A 476 2.29 -18.25 -5.20
CA VAL A 476 1.90 -17.92 -3.83
C VAL A 476 2.61 -16.64 -3.40
N SER A 477 1.82 -15.60 -3.08
CA SER A 477 2.32 -14.36 -2.50
C SER A 477 1.97 -14.31 -1.01
N VAL A 478 3.01 -14.16 -0.19
CA VAL A 478 2.91 -14.04 1.27
C VAL A 478 3.69 -12.80 1.70
N PRO A 479 3.10 -11.88 2.48
CA PRO A 479 3.82 -10.74 3.03
C PRO A 479 5.06 -11.15 3.86
N PRO A 480 6.09 -10.28 3.93
CA PRO A 480 7.13 -10.39 4.94
C PRO A 480 6.50 -10.53 6.34
N LEU A 481 7.16 -11.25 7.25
CA LEU A 481 6.61 -11.53 8.60
C LEU A 481 6.14 -10.27 9.33
N ALA A 482 6.90 -9.17 9.23
CA ALA A 482 6.58 -7.90 9.85
C ALA A 482 5.29 -7.23 9.31
N LEU A 483 4.78 -7.70 8.16
CA LEU A 483 3.58 -7.19 7.51
C LEU A 483 2.39 -8.17 7.58
N CYS A 484 2.56 -9.30 8.27
CA CYS A 484 1.47 -10.27 8.47
C CYS A 484 0.59 -9.94 9.66
N THR A 485 1.18 -9.46 10.76
CA THR A 485 0.44 -8.96 11.92
C THR A 485 -0.08 -7.55 11.66
N ASP A 486 -0.93 -7.03 12.53
CA ASP A 486 -1.55 -5.73 12.33
C ASP A 486 -0.51 -4.61 12.32
N ASN A 487 -0.57 -3.78 11.28
CA ASN A 487 0.37 -2.70 11.03
C ASN A 487 -0.29 -1.63 10.16
N ALA A 488 0.22 -0.40 10.22
CA ALA A 488 -0.32 0.69 9.41
C ALA A 488 0.16 0.64 7.94
N VAL A 489 1.21 -0.11 7.60
CA VAL A 489 1.68 -0.24 6.21
C VAL A 489 0.58 -0.85 5.34
N MET A 490 -0.06 -1.93 5.79
CA MET A 490 -1.14 -2.59 5.04
C MET A 490 -2.34 -1.65 4.79
N ILE A 491 -2.63 -0.78 5.75
CA ILE A 491 -3.67 0.25 5.67
C ILE A 491 -3.26 1.36 4.72
N GLY A 492 -1.98 1.75 4.70
CA GLY A 492 -1.44 2.73 3.77
C GLY A 492 -1.46 2.25 2.32
N VAL A 493 -1.16 0.98 2.06
CA VAL A 493 -1.24 0.40 0.71
C VAL A 493 -2.68 0.42 0.19
N ALA A 494 -3.63 -0.13 0.96
CA ALA A 494 -5.04 -0.15 0.61
C ALA A 494 -5.64 1.27 0.53
N GLY A 495 -5.26 2.14 1.46
CA GLY A 495 -5.68 3.53 1.52
C GLY A 495 -5.18 4.36 0.35
N THR A 496 -3.93 4.16 -0.10
CA THR A 496 -3.40 4.81 -1.29
C THR A 496 -4.16 4.37 -2.55
N PHE A 497 -4.46 3.07 -2.68
CA PHE A 497 -5.27 2.56 -3.79
C PHE A 497 -6.66 3.21 -3.85
N ARG A 498 -7.35 3.29 -2.70
CA ARG A 498 -8.66 3.94 -2.57
C ARG A 498 -8.59 5.44 -2.84
N PHE A 499 -7.57 6.11 -2.31
CA PHE A 499 -7.33 7.55 -2.52
C PHE A 499 -7.18 7.89 -4.01
N LEU A 500 -6.37 7.11 -4.74
CA LEU A 500 -6.12 7.28 -6.17
C LEU A 500 -7.38 7.06 -7.02
N ARG A 501 -8.36 6.30 -6.52
CA ARG A 501 -9.69 6.13 -7.15
C ARG A 501 -10.67 7.26 -6.84
N GLY A 502 -10.23 8.30 -6.12
CA GLY A 502 -11.09 9.41 -5.72
C GLY A 502 -11.95 9.13 -4.50
N GLU A 503 -11.77 8.00 -3.81
CA GLU A 503 -12.53 7.71 -2.59
C GLU A 503 -12.09 8.63 -1.45
N ARG A 504 -13.05 9.14 -0.68
CA ARG A 504 -12.83 10.06 0.44
C ARG A 504 -13.79 9.73 1.57
N LEU A 505 -13.31 9.86 2.81
CA LEU A 505 -14.11 9.67 4.02
C LEU A 505 -14.50 11.04 4.58
N LEU A 506 -15.80 11.25 4.80
CA LEU A 506 -16.32 12.49 5.36
C LEU A 506 -16.11 12.57 6.87
N LEU A 507 -16.05 13.78 7.43
CA LEU A 507 -15.96 13.99 8.89
C LEU A 507 -17.16 13.42 9.66
N SER A 508 -18.31 13.27 9.00
CA SER A 508 -19.52 12.64 9.56
C SER A 508 -19.48 11.12 9.60
N ALA A 509 -18.49 10.46 8.98
CA ALA A 509 -18.40 9.00 8.95
C ALA A 509 -18.19 8.42 10.34
N ASP A 510 -18.75 7.25 10.61
CA ASP A 510 -18.56 6.54 11.89
C ASP A 510 -17.68 5.29 11.69
N VAL A 511 -17.21 4.74 12.81
CA VAL A 511 -16.54 3.43 12.80
C VAL A 511 -17.54 2.34 12.42
N MET A 512 -17.03 1.27 11.81
CA MET A 512 -17.84 0.12 11.39
C MET A 512 -17.28 -1.17 12.02
N PRO A 513 -17.61 -1.49 13.28
CA PRO A 513 -17.04 -2.64 13.99
C PRO A 513 -17.23 -3.97 13.25
N ASP A 514 -18.36 -4.12 12.56
CA ASP A 514 -18.71 -5.31 11.78
C ASP A 514 -18.58 -5.07 10.26
N MET A 515 -17.66 -4.19 9.83
CA MET A 515 -17.47 -3.86 8.42
C MET A 515 -17.18 -5.11 7.60
N ARG A 516 -18.11 -5.46 6.70
CA ARG A 516 -17.94 -6.60 5.80
C ARG A 516 -16.98 -6.26 4.67
N LEU A 517 -16.23 -7.26 4.24
CA LEU A 517 -15.41 -7.19 3.05
C LEU A 517 -16.27 -7.53 1.81
N GLY A 518 -16.40 -6.58 0.88
CA GLY A 518 -17.22 -6.72 -0.34
C GLY A 518 -18.42 -5.80 -0.35
#